data_AF-A0A1V5TSZ5-F1
#
_entry.id   AF-A0A1V5TSZ5-F1
#
_cell.length_a   1.000
_cell.length_b   1.000
_cell.length_c   1.000
_cell.angle_alpha   90.00
_cell.angle_beta   90.00
_cell.angle_gamma   90.00
#
_symmetry.space_group_name_H-M   'P 1'
#
loop_
_entity.id
_entity.type
_entity.pdbx_description
1 polymer ?
#
loop_
_entity_poly.entity_id
_entity_poly.type
_entity_poly.pdbx_seq_one_letter_code
_entity_poly.pdbx_strand_id
1 'polypeptide(L)'
;MKKLLLFVPIFCFLLTSLTFSQDQGMTGETHKKNIGKILWAKERIQLNKQDQTKYDTVFDVSDPLYGRIFLEKSLPRFAEDQGADCRNPYANFKLKVYINGEDKGYINEAYFYGGEAWTTAQINLHLSAGDKADNINRGIPEKWADLVKGLPNGEHQCKFEFYGGEMKSCLLKVAEGSFTLNKTGEMVTKKLDKLPDAKKKDSALENEMIAAIKKLGWQNESPIKVVIIEEDWRIIRDALGNILRKEINTNVVLKKNDGNCRLTDISFERPYRGNNKYGSTEVFGIGLMNEQFNCNAVK
;
A
#
# COMPACT_ATOMS: atom_id res chain seq x y z
N MET A 1 -5.91 -73.96 36.30
CA MET A 1 -5.20 -73.01 35.43
C MET A 1 -6.17 -71.96 34.90
N LYS A 2 -6.16 -70.74 35.44
CA LYS A 2 -6.87 -69.57 34.89
C LYS A 2 -5.82 -68.49 34.65
N LYS A 3 -5.61 -68.11 33.38
CA LYS A 3 -4.72 -66.99 33.00
C LYS A 3 -5.55 -65.71 32.99
N LEU A 4 -5.15 -64.76 33.81
CA LEU A 4 -5.71 -63.41 33.87
C LEU A 4 -4.95 -62.54 32.85
N LEU A 5 -5.63 -62.07 31.81
CA LEU A 5 -5.08 -61.13 30.82
C LEU A 5 -5.43 -59.71 31.27
N LEU A 6 -4.40 -58.96 31.68
CA LEU A 6 -4.50 -57.53 32.01
C LEU A 6 -4.46 -56.73 30.71
N PHE A 7 -5.53 -55.98 30.42
CA PHE A 7 -5.59 -55.01 29.32
C PHE A 7 -5.21 -53.64 29.87
N VAL A 8 -4.08 -53.08 29.44
CA VAL A 8 -3.67 -51.70 29.75
C VAL A 8 -4.06 -50.81 28.57
N PRO A 9 -4.98 -49.85 28.74
CA PRO A 9 -5.31 -48.91 27.68
C PRO A 9 -4.17 -47.89 27.53
N ILE A 10 -3.51 -47.90 26.37
CA ILE A 10 -2.54 -46.88 25.96
C ILE A 10 -3.34 -45.63 25.59
N PHE A 11 -3.35 -44.65 26.48
CA PHE A 11 -3.91 -43.32 26.23
C PHE A 11 -2.86 -42.51 25.43
N CYS A 12 -2.98 -42.49 24.10
CA CYS A 12 -2.18 -41.61 23.24
C CYS A 12 -2.63 -40.15 23.43
N PHE A 13 -1.97 -39.43 24.34
CA PHE A 13 -2.04 -37.97 24.39
C PHE A 13 -1.32 -37.41 23.16
N LEU A 14 -2.09 -37.02 22.14
CA LEU A 14 -1.63 -36.14 21.08
C LEU A 14 -1.42 -34.74 21.69
N LEU A 15 -0.20 -34.44 22.12
CA LEU A 15 0.22 -33.06 22.39
C LEU A 15 0.29 -32.32 21.05
N THR A 16 -0.75 -31.57 20.71
CA THR A 16 -0.66 -30.55 19.67
C THR A 16 0.13 -29.38 20.23
N SER A 17 1.45 -29.38 20.04
CA SER A 17 2.27 -28.20 20.31
C SER A 17 1.87 -27.10 19.31
N LEU A 18 1.16 -26.09 19.78
CA LEU A 18 1.01 -24.83 19.06
C LEU A 18 2.42 -24.23 18.93
N THR A 19 3.04 -24.39 17.77
CA THR A 19 4.30 -23.70 17.44
C THR A 19 3.97 -22.23 17.22
N PHE A 20 4.03 -21.44 18.27
CA PHE A 20 4.00 -19.98 18.14
C PHE A 20 5.24 -19.56 17.36
N SER A 21 5.03 -18.82 16.26
CA SER A 21 6.14 -18.29 15.46
C SER A 21 7.04 -17.44 16.35
N GLN A 22 8.31 -17.79 16.42
CA GLN A 22 9.31 -17.00 17.16
C GLN A 22 9.49 -15.64 16.47
N ASP A 23 9.69 -14.57 17.25
CA ASP A 23 10.02 -13.25 16.70
C ASP A 23 11.20 -13.32 15.73
N GLN A 24 11.17 -12.51 14.67
CA GLN A 24 12.34 -12.35 13.78
C GLN A 24 13.54 -11.69 14.48
N GLY A 25 13.35 -11.19 15.70
CA GLY A 25 14.38 -10.51 16.48
C GLY A 25 14.81 -9.17 15.88
N MET A 26 15.98 -8.70 16.30
CA MET A 26 16.55 -7.45 15.80
C MET A 26 17.16 -7.66 14.41
N THR A 27 16.78 -6.83 13.45
CA THR A 27 17.13 -7.02 12.03
C THR A 27 18.45 -6.36 11.61
N GLY A 28 19.13 -5.65 12.51
CA GLY A 28 20.38 -4.92 12.25
C GLY A 28 20.80 -4.05 13.42
N GLU A 29 21.92 -3.35 13.29
CA GLU A 29 22.43 -2.43 14.33
C GLU A 29 21.55 -1.19 14.48
N THR A 30 21.01 -0.67 13.39
CA THR A 30 20.01 0.42 13.41
C THR A 30 18.79 0.00 14.22
N HIS A 31 18.31 -1.23 14.05
CA HIS A 31 17.17 -1.73 14.82
C HIS A 31 17.48 -1.73 16.32
N LYS A 32 18.59 -2.35 16.74
CA LYS A 32 18.98 -2.44 18.15
C LYS A 32 19.07 -1.08 18.84
N LYS A 33 19.59 -0.06 18.15
CA LYS A 33 19.79 1.30 18.70
C LYS A 33 18.52 2.14 18.76
N ASN A 34 17.47 1.73 18.03
CA ASN A 34 16.28 2.55 17.81
C ASN A 34 14.98 1.83 18.18
N ILE A 35 15.04 0.82 19.05
CA ILE A 35 13.87 0.18 19.63
C ILE A 35 12.91 1.25 20.18
N GLY A 36 11.63 1.13 19.84
CA GLY A 36 10.59 2.08 20.22
C GLY A 36 10.57 3.36 19.38
N LYS A 37 11.32 3.43 18.28
CA LYS A 37 11.37 4.60 17.41
C LYS A 37 10.84 4.32 16.01
N ILE A 38 10.39 5.38 15.36
CA ILE A 38 10.16 5.46 13.92
C ILE A 38 11.24 6.37 13.33
N LEU A 39 12.06 5.84 12.42
CA LEU A 39 13.04 6.64 11.69
C LEU A 39 12.53 6.95 10.28
N TRP A 40 12.87 8.13 9.77
CA TRP A 40 12.37 8.66 8.51
C TRP A 40 13.48 8.81 7.48
N ALA A 41 13.18 8.56 6.21
CA ALA A 41 14.12 8.65 5.10
C ALA A 41 13.43 9.13 3.82
N LYS A 42 14.23 9.69 2.90
CA LYS A 42 13.80 10.09 1.55
C LYS A 42 13.82 8.93 0.55
N GLU A 43 14.16 7.74 1.00
CA GLU A 43 14.17 6.50 0.22
C GLU A 43 13.52 5.36 1.00
N ARG A 44 13.06 4.34 0.28
CA ARG A 44 12.42 3.18 0.90
C ARG A 44 13.43 2.40 1.76
N ILE A 45 13.04 2.15 3.02
CA ILE A 45 13.91 1.53 4.02
C ILE A 45 13.77 0.00 3.92
N GLN A 46 14.65 -0.63 3.13
CA GLN A 46 14.60 -2.09 2.90
C GLN A 46 14.97 -2.86 4.18
N LEU A 47 14.27 -3.97 4.44
CA LEU A 47 14.43 -4.77 5.67
C LEU A 47 15.90 -5.16 5.94
N ASN A 48 16.64 -5.50 4.90
CA ASN A 48 18.04 -5.95 4.96
C ASN A 48 19.07 -4.85 4.68
N LYS A 49 18.65 -3.58 4.55
CA LYS A 49 19.55 -2.43 4.28
C LYS A 49 19.37 -1.27 5.25
N GLN A 50 18.69 -1.48 6.37
CA GLN A 50 18.41 -0.43 7.37
C GLN A 50 19.69 0.22 7.92
N ASP A 51 20.79 -0.54 8.04
CA ASP A 51 22.07 -0.04 8.54
C ASP A 51 22.80 0.85 7.52
N GLN A 52 22.37 0.81 6.25
CA GLN A 52 22.94 1.58 5.14
C GLN A 52 22.06 2.76 4.74
N THR A 53 20.80 2.78 5.17
CA THR A 53 19.85 3.84 4.85
C THR A 53 20.25 5.14 5.54
N LYS A 54 20.22 6.24 4.77
CA LYS A 54 20.34 7.58 5.34
C LYS A 54 19.00 8.02 5.92
N TYR A 55 19.01 8.38 7.20
CA TYR A 55 17.85 8.93 7.89
C TYR A 55 17.93 10.44 7.94
N ASP A 56 16.79 11.10 7.76
CA ASP A 56 16.65 12.54 7.78
C ASP A 56 15.54 12.94 8.77
N THR A 57 15.61 14.17 9.28
CA THR A 57 14.61 14.73 10.20
C THR A 57 13.93 15.97 9.64
N VAL A 58 14.29 16.38 8.43
CA VAL A 58 13.74 17.55 7.73
C VAL A 58 13.42 17.15 6.31
N PHE A 59 12.19 17.46 5.88
CA PHE A 59 11.65 17.08 4.58
C PHE A 59 10.92 18.26 3.97
N ASP A 60 11.09 18.45 2.67
CA ASP A 60 10.23 19.33 1.91
C ASP A 60 8.95 18.60 1.51
N VAL A 61 7.88 19.34 1.28
CA VAL A 61 6.57 18.79 0.92
C VAL A 61 6.58 17.93 -0.35
N SER A 62 7.58 18.11 -1.22
CA SER A 62 7.79 17.31 -2.44
C SER A 62 8.69 16.09 -2.26
N ASP A 63 9.38 15.95 -1.12
CA ASP A 63 10.27 14.83 -0.89
C ASP A 63 9.49 13.53 -0.74
N PRO A 64 9.98 12.42 -1.31
CA PRO A 64 9.53 11.11 -0.88
C PRO A 64 9.74 10.94 0.64
N LEU A 65 8.82 10.23 1.30
CA LEU A 65 8.78 10.17 2.75
C LEU A 65 8.38 8.77 3.22
N TYR A 66 9.37 8.09 3.77
CA TYR A 66 9.31 6.71 4.22
C TYR A 66 9.68 6.63 5.69
N GLY A 67 8.87 5.91 6.47
CA GLY A 67 9.16 5.62 7.88
C GLY A 67 9.49 4.14 8.06
N ARG A 68 10.30 3.81 9.06
CA ARG A 68 10.43 2.43 9.54
C ARG A 68 10.36 2.38 11.06
N ILE A 69 9.47 1.54 11.54
CA ILE A 69 9.23 1.27 12.95
C ILE A 69 10.22 0.19 13.40
N PHE A 70 10.79 0.35 14.59
CA PHE A 70 11.66 -0.63 15.25
C PHE A 70 11.08 -1.01 16.61
N LEU A 71 10.79 -2.30 16.80
CA LEU A 71 10.08 -2.83 17.94
C LEU A 71 10.95 -3.85 18.68
N GLU A 72 10.81 -3.92 20.00
CA GLU A 72 11.55 -4.90 20.79
C GLU A 72 11.18 -6.35 20.44
N LYS A 73 9.89 -6.55 20.16
CA LYS A 73 9.25 -7.83 19.85
C LYS A 73 8.07 -7.59 18.89
N SER A 74 7.49 -8.67 18.36
CA SER A 74 6.32 -8.53 17.50
C SER A 74 5.11 -7.99 18.25
N LEU A 75 4.17 -7.41 17.50
CA LEU A 75 2.94 -6.88 18.07
C LEU A 75 2.10 -7.91 18.85
N PRO A 76 1.95 -9.17 18.39
CA PRO A 76 1.31 -10.20 19.19
C PRO A 76 1.98 -10.46 20.53
N ARG A 77 3.32 -10.37 20.60
CA ARG A 77 4.06 -10.61 21.84
C ARG A 77 4.08 -9.43 22.79
N PHE A 78 4.03 -8.20 22.28
CA PHE A 78 3.84 -7.01 23.13
C PHE A 78 2.57 -7.11 23.99
N ALA A 79 1.53 -7.75 23.46
CA ALA A 79 0.28 -7.96 24.16
C ALA A 79 0.36 -8.99 25.29
N GLU A 80 1.24 -9.98 25.20
CA GLU A 80 1.35 -11.05 26.20
C GLU A 80 1.89 -10.53 27.54
N ASP A 81 2.84 -9.61 27.50
CA ASP A 81 3.43 -8.95 28.67
C ASP A 81 2.42 -8.12 29.48
N GLN A 82 1.32 -7.71 28.85
CA GLN A 82 0.37 -6.74 29.40
C GLN A 82 -0.90 -7.42 29.96
N GLY A 83 -0.96 -8.75 29.91
CA GLY A 83 -2.09 -9.55 30.39
C GLY A 83 -3.14 -9.87 29.32
N ALA A 84 -4.13 -10.69 29.70
CA ALA A 84 -5.10 -11.27 28.77
C ALA A 84 -5.94 -10.24 27.99
N ASP A 85 -6.12 -9.03 28.54
CA ASP A 85 -7.02 -8.00 28.00
C ASP A 85 -6.40 -7.18 26.85
N CYS A 86 -5.11 -7.35 26.58
CA CYS A 86 -4.38 -6.63 25.54
C CYS A 86 -4.01 -7.47 24.31
N ARG A 87 -4.52 -8.71 24.21
CA ARG A 87 -4.19 -9.68 23.16
C ARG A 87 -4.26 -9.07 21.75
N ASN A 88 -3.19 -9.27 20.99
CA ASN A 88 -3.10 -8.81 19.60
C ASN A 88 -2.64 -9.91 18.63
N PRO A 89 -3.38 -11.04 18.53
CA PRO A 89 -2.93 -12.20 17.76
C PRO A 89 -2.80 -11.91 16.25
N TYR A 90 -3.48 -10.89 15.75
CA TYR A 90 -3.47 -10.51 14.33
C TYR A 90 -2.49 -9.39 14.00
N ALA A 91 -1.65 -8.97 14.96
CA ALA A 91 -0.74 -7.84 14.77
C ALA A 91 -1.48 -6.58 14.26
N ASN A 92 -2.63 -6.28 14.85
CA ASN A 92 -3.36 -5.04 14.61
C ASN A 92 -2.53 -3.85 15.06
N PHE A 93 -2.63 -2.74 14.32
CA PHE A 93 -1.96 -1.51 14.68
C PHE A 93 -2.76 -0.27 14.27
N LYS A 94 -2.45 0.84 14.93
CA LYS A 94 -2.90 2.18 14.52
C LYS A 94 -1.71 3.11 14.39
N LEU A 95 -1.76 3.98 13.38
CA LEU A 95 -0.78 5.04 13.18
C LEU A 95 -1.46 6.38 13.40
N LYS A 96 -1.09 7.06 14.47
CA LYS A 96 -1.62 8.36 14.86
C LYS A 96 -0.66 9.46 14.48
N VAL A 97 -1.18 10.62 14.06
CA VAL A 97 -0.34 11.76 13.67
C VAL A 97 -0.73 13.03 14.42
N TYR A 98 0.30 13.79 14.78
CA TYR A 98 0.20 15.10 15.37
C TYR A 98 0.96 16.09 14.48
N ILE A 99 0.40 17.27 14.26
CA ILE A 99 1.05 18.34 13.49
C ILE A 99 1.03 19.61 14.33
N ASN A 100 2.21 20.18 14.59
CA ASN A 100 2.39 21.32 15.48
C ASN A 100 1.78 21.09 16.89
N GLY A 101 1.86 19.85 17.38
CA GLY A 101 1.29 19.42 18.66
C GLY A 101 -0.22 19.14 18.64
N GLU A 102 -0.92 19.46 17.56
CA GLU A 102 -2.36 19.19 17.42
C GLU A 102 -2.58 17.74 16.96
N ASP A 103 -3.48 17.03 17.63
CA ASP A 103 -3.91 15.68 17.27
C ASP A 103 -4.75 15.69 15.98
N LYS A 104 -4.27 15.01 14.94
CA LYS A 104 -4.97 14.88 13.65
C LYS A 104 -5.63 13.50 13.48
N GLY A 105 -5.65 12.69 14.53
CA GLY A 105 -6.26 11.38 14.56
C GLY A 105 -5.40 10.29 13.91
N TYR A 106 -6.06 9.17 13.60
CA TYR A 106 -5.41 8.00 13.00
C TYR A 106 -5.42 8.09 11.47
N ILE A 107 -4.24 8.05 10.87
CA ILE A 107 -4.10 7.94 9.41
C ILE A 107 -4.10 6.50 8.94
N ASN A 108 -3.85 5.54 9.83
CA ASN A 108 -4.03 4.12 9.53
C ASN A 108 -4.62 3.34 10.68
N GLU A 109 -5.40 2.33 10.31
CA GLU A 109 -5.92 1.29 11.17
C GLU A 109 -5.95 0.00 10.34
N ALA A 110 -5.02 -0.91 10.62
CA ALA A 110 -4.80 -2.10 9.81
C ALA A 110 -4.20 -3.23 10.66
N TYR A 111 -3.86 -4.33 9.99
CA TYR A 111 -3.18 -5.47 10.60
C TYR A 111 -2.04 -5.94 9.69
N PHE A 112 -0.99 -6.51 10.27
CA PHE A 112 0.10 -7.12 9.49
C PHE A 112 -0.26 -8.54 9.08
N TYR A 113 -0.74 -8.74 7.84
CA TYR A 113 -0.93 -10.09 7.31
C TYR A 113 0.41 -10.83 7.23
N GLY A 114 0.58 -11.92 7.99
CA GLY A 114 1.85 -12.65 8.09
C GLY A 114 2.92 -11.93 8.92
N GLY A 115 2.55 -10.91 9.69
CA GLY A 115 3.46 -10.12 10.53
C GLY A 115 3.51 -10.55 11.99
N GLU A 116 3.09 -11.76 12.32
CA GLU A 116 3.03 -12.27 13.70
C GLU A 116 4.42 -12.34 14.35
N ALA A 117 5.47 -12.40 13.53
CA ALA A 117 6.87 -12.40 13.94
C ALA A 117 7.60 -11.07 13.68
N TRP A 118 6.92 -10.06 13.12
CA TRP A 118 7.59 -8.83 12.66
C TRP A 118 7.87 -7.88 13.82
N THR A 119 9.15 -7.60 14.03
CA THR A 119 9.71 -6.58 14.94
C THR A 119 9.98 -5.24 14.24
N THR A 120 9.73 -5.13 12.94
CA THR A 120 9.93 -3.88 12.19
C THR A 120 8.99 -3.79 11.00
N ALA A 121 8.55 -2.58 10.68
CA ALA A 121 7.53 -2.34 9.66
C ALA A 121 7.81 -1.04 8.89
N GLN A 122 7.51 -1.05 7.59
CA GLN A 122 7.62 0.10 6.70
C GLN A 122 6.34 0.95 6.76
N ILE A 123 6.48 2.26 6.84
CA ILE A 123 5.43 3.26 6.65
C ILE A 123 5.73 4.04 5.36
N ASN A 124 4.71 4.27 4.52
CA ASN A 124 4.84 5.07 3.31
C ASN A 124 3.90 6.28 3.39
N LEU A 125 4.44 7.48 3.58
CA LEU A 125 3.66 8.72 3.63
C LEU A 125 3.63 9.42 2.28
N HIS A 126 4.75 9.44 1.56
CA HIS A 126 4.82 9.99 0.20
C HIS A 126 5.75 9.13 -0.64
N LEU A 127 5.19 8.51 -1.68
CA LEU A 127 5.95 7.59 -2.53
C LEU A 127 6.76 8.36 -3.56
N SER A 128 7.96 7.85 -3.85
CA SER A 128 8.70 8.23 -5.06
C SER A 128 7.90 7.84 -6.31
N ALA A 129 8.12 8.54 -7.42
CA ALA A 129 7.54 8.16 -8.70
C ALA A 129 7.90 6.71 -9.08
N GLY A 130 6.90 5.92 -9.49
CA GLY A 130 7.07 4.50 -9.80
C GLY A 130 7.04 3.54 -8.60
N ASP A 131 7.08 4.03 -7.36
CA ASP A 131 6.87 3.18 -6.19
C ASP A 131 5.38 2.86 -6.01
N LYS A 132 5.11 1.65 -5.51
CA LYS A 132 3.75 1.21 -5.17
C LYS A 132 3.62 1.09 -3.65
N ALA A 133 2.50 1.57 -3.12
CA ALA A 133 2.13 1.27 -1.74
C ALA A 133 1.99 -0.25 -1.60
N ASP A 134 2.64 -0.81 -0.57
CA ASP A 134 2.31 -2.16 -0.14
C ASP A 134 0.91 -2.17 0.53
N ASN A 135 0.30 -3.36 0.61
CA ASN A 135 -1.08 -3.49 1.08
C ASN A 135 -1.30 -2.90 2.48
N ILE A 136 -0.27 -2.89 3.31
CA ILE A 136 -0.33 -2.39 4.68
C ILE A 136 -0.31 -0.86 4.77
N ASN A 137 0.26 -0.20 3.78
CA ASN A 137 0.27 1.26 3.65
C ASN A 137 -0.87 1.77 2.75
N ARG A 138 -1.85 0.93 2.40
CA ARG A 138 -2.99 1.34 1.56
C ARG A 138 -3.76 2.49 2.23
N GLY A 139 -3.93 3.60 1.51
CA GLY A 139 -4.67 4.77 1.98
C GLY A 139 -3.85 5.72 2.87
N ILE A 140 -2.64 5.33 3.32
CA ILE A 140 -1.80 6.21 4.12
C ILE A 140 -1.31 7.41 3.29
N PRO A 141 -0.73 7.23 2.08
CA PRO A 141 -0.26 8.35 1.29
C PRO A 141 -1.35 9.37 0.98
N GLU A 142 -2.57 8.92 0.67
CA GLU A 142 -3.70 9.78 0.35
C GLU A 142 -4.15 10.60 1.57
N LYS A 143 -4.31 9.96 2.72
CA LYS A 143 -4.68 10.67 3.97
C LYS A 143 -3.60 11.64 4.42
N TRP A 144 -2.33 11.24 4.31
CA TRP A 144 -1.21 12.15 4.56
C TRP A 144 -1.25 13.34 3.59
N ALA A 145 -1.55 13.09 2.32
CA ALA A 145 -1.65 14.13 1.31
C ALA A 145 -2.73 15.16 1.63
N ASP A 146 -3.91 14.69 2.03
CA ASP A 146 -5.03 15.54 2.43
C ASP A 146 -4.70 16.39 3.67
N LEU A 147 -4.03 15.81 4.68
CA LEU A 147 -3.60 16.54 5.86
C LEU A 147 -2.65 17.69 5.51
N VAL A 148 -1.62 17.39 4.71
CA VAL A 148 -0.60 18.39 4.33
C VAL A 148 -1.16 19.44 3.38
N LYS A 149 -2.15 19.10 2.53
CA LYS A 149 -2.85 20.08 1.68
C LYS A 149 -3.53 21.17 2.52
N GLY A 150 -4.07 20.82 3.69
CA GLY A 150 -4.72 21.75 4.60
C GLY A 150 -3.78 22.64 5.42
N LEU A 151 -2.47 22.38 5.39
CA LEU A 151 -1.50 23.18 6.14
C LEU A 151 -1.19 24.51 5.43
N PRO A 152 -0.96 25.61 6.18
CA PRO A 152 -0.40 26.83 5.60
C PRO A 152 1.03 26.60 5.11
N ASN A 153 1.58 27.53 4.34
CA ASN A 153 3.02 27.49 4.04
C ASN A 153 3.85 27.77 5.30
N GLY A 154 4.99 27.12 5.43
CA GLY A 154 5.90 27.26 6.57
C GLY A 154 6.45 25.92 7.06
N GLU A 155 7.13 25.95 8.19
CA GLU A 155 7.65 24.76 8.85
C GLU A 155 6.59 24.16 9.78
N HIS A 156 6.46 22.83 9.74
CA HIS A 156 5.53 22.08 10.57
C HIS A 156 6.24 20.94 11.29
N GLN A 157 6.03 20.82 12.60
CA GLN A 157 6.52 19.69 13.38
C GLN A 157 5.53 18.54 13.30
N CYS A 158 5.94 17.44 12.68
CA CYS A 158 5.12 16.26 12.50
C CYS A 158 5.59 15.16 13.45
N LYS A 159 4.70 14.64 14.30
CA LYS A 159 4.96 13.53 15.20
C LYS A 159 4.00 12.38 14.90
N PHE A 160 4.52 11.16 14.90
CA PHE A 160 3.77 9.95 14.70
C PHE A 160 3.90 9.06 15.91
N GLU A 161 2.78 8.47 16.31
CA GLU A 161 2.72 7.47 17.36
C GLU A 161 2.16 6.18 16.76
N PHE A 162 2.88 5.09 16.98
CA PHE A 162 2.55 3.78 16.50
C PHE A 162 2.07 2.93 17.65
N TYR A 163 0.86 2.40 17.48
CA TYR A 163 0.15 1.68 18.50
C TYR A 163 -0.11 0.24 18.09
N GLY A 164 0.03 -0.70 19.02
CA GLY A 164 -0.40 -2.09 18.87
C GLY A 164 -1.37 -2.48 19.98
N GLY A 165 -2.17 -3.52 19.75
CA GLY A 165 -3.11 -4.04 20.74
C GLY A 165 -4.45 -4.46 20.16
N GLU A 166 -5.42 -4.70 21.03
CA GLU A 166 -6.82 -4.94 20.65
C GLU A 166 -7.49 -3.58 20.39
N MET A 167 -8.07 -3.42 19.20
CA MET A 167 -8.47 -2.12 18.66
C MET A 167 -9.52 -1.36 19.50
N LYS A 168 -10.21 -2.02 20.44
CA LYS A 168 -11.33 -1.48 21.21
C LYS A 168 -11.04 -1.39 22.71
N SER A 169 -10.30 -2.34 23.28
CA SER A 169 -10.12 -2.47 24.73
C SER A 169 -8.73 -2.10 25.23
N CYS A 170 -7.69 -2.27 24.41
CA CYS A 170 -6.32 -2.01 24.84
C CYS A 170 -5.42 -1.64 23.67
N LEU A 171 -5.05 -0.37 23.62
CA LEU A 171 -4.17 0.19 22.59
C LEU A 171 -2.91 0.76 23.25
N LEU A 172 -1.76 0.14 22.96
CA LEU A 172 -0.48 0.46 23.58
C LEU A 172 0.41 1.19 22.59
N LYS A 173 0.96 2.34 23.00
CA LYS A 173 1.98 3.02 22.22
C LYS A 173 3.28 2.23 22.32
N VAL A 174 3.77 1.71 21.20
CA VAL A 174 4.98 0.87 21.16
C VAL A 174 6.13 1.51 20.39
N ALA A 175 5.86 2.54 19.57
CA ALA A 175 6.90 3.35 18.97
C ALA A 175 6.44 4.78 18.65
N GLU A 176 7.38 5.70 18.50
CA GLU A 176 7.12 7.06 18.03
C GLU A 176 8.27 7.62 17.20
N GLY A 177 7.99 8.61 16.38
CA GLY A 177 9.02 9.35 15.67
C GLY A 177 8.51 10.68 15.16
N SER A 178 9.43 11.58 14.84
CA SER A 178 9.09 12.93 14.38
C SER A 178 10.03 13.41 13.28
N PHE A 179 9.55 14.40 12.53
CA PHE A 179 10.32 15.16 11.57
C PHE A 179 9.73 16.56 11.40
N THR A 180 10.51 17.46 10.83
CA THR A 180 10.06 18.78 10.37
C THR A 180 9.68 18.71 8.90
N LEU A 181 8.50 19.19 8.56
CA LEU A 181 8.01 19.33 7.19
C LEU A 181 8.06 20.81 6.78
N ASN A 182 8.83 21.10 5.74
CA ASN A 182 8.87 22.40 5.10
C ASN A 182 7.84 22.46 3.99
N LYS A 183 6.77 23.21 4.21
CA LYS A 183 5.73 23.44 3.22
C LYS A 183 5.97 24.76 2.52
N THR A 184 6.62 24.68 1.35
CA THR A 184 6.70 25.78 0.41
C THR A 184 5.87 25.45 -0.82
N GLY A 185 4.66 26.02 -0.92
CA GLY A 185 3.74 25.78 -2.03
C GLY A 185 2.84 24.56 -1.83
N GLU A 186 2.19 24.13 -2.91
CA GLU A 186 1.37 22.91 -2.89
C GLU A 186 2.27 21.67 -2.84
N MET A 187 1.75 20.57 -2.28
CA MET A 187 2.42 19.29 -2.40
C MET A 187 2.47 18.93 -3.88
N VAL A 188 3.64 19.12 -4.48
CA VAL A 188 3.85 18.68 -5.84
C VAL A 188 4.05 17.18 -5.75
N THR A 189 2.96 16.41 -5.74
CA THR A 189 3.04 15.08 -6.37
C THR A 189 3.53 15.39 -7.78
N LYS A 190 4.81 15.08 -8.06
CA LYS A 190 5.47 15.44 -9.31
C LYS A 190 4.52 15.13 -10.45
N LYS A 191 3.94 16.17 -11.07
CA LYS A 191 3.01 15.98 -12.17
C LYS A 191 3.84 15.35 -13.28
N LEU A 192 3.40 14.19 -13.76
CA LEU A 192 4.00 13.63 -14.95
C LEU A 192 3.78 14.63 -16.09
N ASP A 193 4.87 15.14 -16.64
CA ASP A 193 4.89 16.13 -17.71
C ASP A 193 5.11 15.51 -19.10
N LYS A 194 5.14 14.17 -19.16
CA LYS A 194 5.28 13.42 -20.41
C LYS A 194 4.43 12.16 -20.36
N LEU A 195 3.72 11.88 -21.45
CA LEU A 195 3.05 10.59 -21.64
C LEU A 195 4.07 9.45 -21.69
N PRO A 196 3.75 8.27 -21.14
CA PRO A 196 4.52 7.06 -21.39
C PRO A 196 4.63 6.77 -22.89
N ASP A 197 5.71 6.10 -23.29
CA ASP A 197 5.89 5.74 -24.69
C ASP A 197 4.86 4.66 -25.09
N ALA A 198 4.05 4.97 -26.10
CA ALA A 198 3.05 4.04 -26.61
C ALA A 198 3.73 2.88 -27.34
N LYS A 199 3.38 1.63 -26.99
CA LYS A 199 3.81 0.44 -27.73
C LYS A 199 2.95 0.18 -28.97
N LYS A 200 1.75 0.74 -29.01
CA LYS A 200 0.84 0.72 -30.16
C LYS A 200 0.19 2.08 -30.32
N LYS A 201 0.25 2.64 -31.53
CA LYS A 201 -0.48 3.86 -31.90
C LYS A 201 -1.65 3.47 -32.78
N ASP A 202 -2.85 3.46 -32.21
CA ASP A 202 -4.09 3.08 -32.88
C ASP A 202 -5.22 3.98 -32.42
N SER A 203 -5.41 5.09 -33.13
CA SER A 203 -6.39 6.11 -32.74
C SER A 203 -7.83 5.60 -32.76
N ALA A 204 -8.15 4.61 -33.58
CA ALA A 204 -9.49 4.01 -33.59
C ALA A 204 -9.72 3.24 -32.29
N LEU A 205 -8.76 2.40 -31.91
CA LEU A 205 -8.83 1.64 -30.66
C LEU A 205 -8.79 2.54 -29.42
N GLU A 206 -7.93 3.57 -29.40
CA GLU A 206 -7.89 4.57 -28.33
C GLU A 206 -9.26 5.24 -28.13
N ASN A 207 -9.96 5.58 -29.22
CA ASN A 207 -11.29 6.18 -29.17
C ASN A 207 -12.36 5.20 -28.66
N GLU A 208 -12.30 3.92 -29.05
CA GLU A 208 -13.17 2.89 -28.50
C GLU A 208 -12.99 2.73 -26.98
N MET A 209 -11.73 2.75 -26.52
CA MET A 209 -11.39 2.67 -25.09
C MET A 209 -11.91 3.89 -24.30
N ILE A 210 -11.78 5.10 -24.86
CA ILE A 210 -12.37 6.31 -24.29
C ILE A 210 -13.90 6.18 -24.20
N ALA A 211 -14.56 5.67 -25.25
CA ALA A 211 -16.00 5.46 -25.25
C ALA A 211 -16.43 4.42 -24.20
N ALA A 212 -15.68 3.33 -24.04
CA ALA A 212 -15.91 2.31 -23.02
C ALA A 212 -15.83 2.89 -21.60
N ILE A 213 -14.86 3.74 -21.31
CA ILE A 213 -14.76 4.44 -20.01
C ILE A 213 -15.96 5.39 -19.82
N LYS A 214 -16.31 6.20 -20.84
CA LYS A 214 -17.44 7.15 -20.75
C LYS A 214 -18.77 6.43 -20.46
N LYS A 215 -18.95 5.22 -21.00
CA LYS A 215 -20.14 4.39 -20.76
C LYS A 215 -20.30 3.97 -19.29
N LEU A 216 -19.22 3.97 -18.49
CA LEU A 216 -19.30 3.72 -17.05
C LEU A 216 -19.99 4.85 -16.26
N GLY A 217 -20.19 6.03 -16.88
CA GLY A 217 -20.94 7.12 -16.26
C GLY A 217 -20.24 7.80 -15.09
N TRP A 218 -18.91 7.85 -15.09
CA TRP A 218 -18.15 8.58 -14.07
C TRP A 218 -18.49 10.08 -14.10
N GLN A 219 -18.86 10.63 -12.94
CA GLN A 219 -19.36 12.01 -12.82
C GLN A 219 -18.25 13.02 -12.50
N ASN A 220 -17.15 12.58 -11.90
CA ASN A 220 -16.13 13.46 -11.32
C ASN A 220 -14.89 13.62 -12.21
N GLU A 221 -14.79 12.81 -13.26
CA GLU A 221 -13.66 12.80 -14.16
C GLU A 221 -14.05 12.22 -15.53
N SER A 222 -13.27 12.57 -16.54
CA SER A 222 -13.48 12.14 -17.92
C SER A 222 -12.17 11.73 -18.59
N PRO A 223 -12.17 10.67 -19.40
CA PRO A 223 -11.00 10.26 -20.17
C PRO A 223 -10.70 11.26 -21.28
N ILE A 224 -9.44 11.71 -21.34
CA ILE A 224 -8.95 12.66 -22.36
C ILE A 224 -7.85 12.07 -23.24
N LYS A 225 -7.14 11.02 -22.79
CA LYS A 225 -6.14 10.31 -23.60
C LYS A 225 -5.97 8.87 -23.11
N VAL A 226 -5.72 7.97 -24.06
CA VAL A 226 -5.31 6.58 -23.80
C VAL A 226 -3.94 6.37 -24.45
N VAL A 227 -3.06 5.68 -23.74
CA VAL A 227 -1.74 5.25 -24.21
C VAL A 227 -1.69 3.73 -24.11
N ILE A 228 -1.60 3.05 -25.24
CA ILE A 228 -1.52 1.59 -25.28
C ILE A 228 -0.08 1.17 -24.97
N ILE A 229 0.11 0.41 -23.89
CA ILE A 229 1.44 0.00 -23.40
C ILE A 229 1.79 -1.46 -23.70
N GLU A 230 0.96 -2.10 -24.52
CA GLU A 230 1.17 -3.44 -25.05
C GLU A 230 1.13 -3.39 -26.59
N GLU A 231 1.91 -4.26 -27.25
CA GLU A 231 1.98 -4.29 -28.72
C GLU A 231 0.69 -4.88 -29.33
N ASP A 232 0.10 -5.85 -28.64
CA ASP A 232 -1.13 -6.51 -29.06
C ASP A 232 -1.93 -7.07 -27.88
N TRP A 233 -3.14 -7.50 -28.17
CA TRP A 233 -4.05 -8.14 -27.22
C TRP A 233 -3.54 -9.49 -26.73
N ARG A 234 -3.59 -9.70 -25.42
CA ARG A 234 -3.31 -10.99 -24.78
C ARG A 234 -4.57 -11.86 -24.81
N ILE A 235 -4.45 -13.10 -25.30
CA ILE A 235 -5.56 -14.06 -25.27
C ILE A 235 -5.61 -14.71 -23.89
N ILE A 236 -6.71 -14.52 -23.19
CA ILE A 236 -6.95 -15.12 -21.88
C ILE A 236 -7.78 -16.39 -22.06
N ARG A 237 -7.31 -17.48 -21.45
CA ARG A 237 -7.94 -18.80 -21.48
C ARG A 237 -8.32 -19.27 -20.08
N ASP A 238 -9.32 -20.13 -19.99
CA ASP A 238 -9.60 -20.88 -18.76
C ASP A 238 -8.60 -22.04 -18.57
N ALA A 239 -8.72 -22.76 -17.45
CA ALA A 239 -7.87 -23.90 -17.12
C ALA A 239 -8.00 -25.08 -18.12
N LEU A 240 -9.07 -25.11 -18.92
CA LEU A 240 -9.33 -26.14 -19.93
C LEU A 240 -8.86 -25.70 -21.34
N GLY A 241 -8.29 -24.49 -21.45
CA GLY A 241 -7.79 -23.93 -22.71
C GLY A 241 -8.83 -23.19 -23.56
N ASN A 242 -10.07 -23.05 -23.10
CA ASN A 242 -11.10 -22.30 -23.82
C ASN A 242 -10.75 -20.81 -23.81
N ILE A 243 -10.91 -20.13 -24.95
CA ILE A 243 -10.70 -18.69 -25.04
C ILE A 243 -11.85 -17.97 -24.34
N LEU A 244 -11.53 -17.13 -23.37
CA LEU A 244 -12.52 -16.32 -22.64
C LEU A 244 -12.65 -14.93 -23.27
N ARG A 245 -11.50 -14.29 -23.50
CA ARG A 245 -11.41 -12.90 -23.95
C ARG A 245 -10.04 -12.58 -24.50
N LYS A 246 -9.94 -11.40 -25.09
CA LYS A 246 -8.68 -10.71 -25.30
C LYS A 246 -8.59 -9.56 -24.30
N GLU A 247 -7.41 -9.32 -23.73
CA GLU A 247 -7.15 -8.27 -22.75
C GLU A 247 -5.96 -7.41 -23.20
N ILE A 248 -5.99 -6.10 -22.93
CA ILE A 248 -4.89 -5.19 -23.23
C ILE A 248 -4.74 -4.14 -22.14
N ASN A 249 -3.50 -3.82 -21.76
CA ASN A 249 -3.20 -2.81 -20.75
C ASN A 249 -2.89 -1.45 -21.36
N THR A 250 -3.34 -0.39 -20.67
CA THR A 250 -3.14 1.00 -21.09
C THR A 250 -2.84 1.91 -19.90
N ASN A 251 -2.23 3.05 -20.17
CA ASN A 251 -2.31 4.20 -19.26
C ASN A 251 -3.32 5.21 -19.80
N VAL A 252 -4.19 5.71 -18.93
CA VAL A 252 -5.27 6.62 -19.29
C VAL A 252 -5.11 7.92 -18.53
N VAL A 253 -5.12 9.03 -19.25
CA VAL A 253 -5.21 10.36 -18.65
C VAL A 253 -6.68 10.69 -18.43
N LEU A 254 -7.04 10.87 -17.16
CA LEU A 254 -8.36 11.29 -16.72
C LEU A 254 -8.28 12.73 -16.24
N LYS A 255 -9.18 13.58 -16.74
CA LYS A 255 -9.33 14.97 -16.31
C LYS A 255 -10.49 15.07 -15.33
N LYS A 256 -10.23 15.56 -14.13
CA LYS A 256 -11.23 15.83 -13.10
C LYS A 256 -11.97 17.14 -13.40
N ASN A 257 -13.15 17.30 -12.79
CA ASN A 257 -13.98 18.51 -12.92
C ASN A 257 -13.30 19.77 -12.38
N ASP A 258 -12.35 19.64 -11.45
CA ASP A 258 -11.52 20.73 -10.92
C ASP A 258 -10.41 21.19 -11.90
N GLY A 259 -10.29 20.52 -13.05
CA GLY A 259 -9.30 20.83 -14.08
C GLY A 259 -7.98 20.06 -13.93
N ASN A 260 -7.75 19.32 -12.85
CA ASN A 260 -6.55 18.51 -12.67
C ASN A 260 -6.60 17.21 -13.48
N CYS A 261 -5.44 16.69 -13.90
CA CYS A 261 -5.34 15.40 -14.57
C CYS A 261 -4.61 14.38 -13.71
N ARG A 262 -4.96 13.10 -13.91
CA ARG A 262 -4.23 11.95 -13.38
C ARG A 262 -4.00 10.92 -14.47
N LEU A 263 -2.87 10.24 -14.42
CA LEU A 263 -2.56 9.08 -15.25
C LEU A 263 -2.81 7.81 -14.44
N THR A 264 -3.58 6.89 -14.99
CA THR A 264 -3.97 5.66 -14.28
C THR A 264 -3.94 4.45 -15.20
N ASP A 265 -3.67 3.28 -14.64
CA ASP A 265 -3.70 2.03 -15.40
C ASP A 265 -5.16 1.58 -15.60
N ILE A 266 -5.57 1.38 -16.84
CA ILE A 266 -6.85 0.77 -17.16
C ILE A 266 -6.63 -0.35 -18.16
N SER A 267 -7.12 -1.53 -17.81
CA SER A 267 -7.14 -2.70 -18.67
C SER A 267 -8.48 -2.77 -19.39
N PHE A 268 -8.43 -3.11 -20.67
CA PHE A 268 -9.61 -3.32 -21.50
C PHE A 268 -9.70 -4.78 -21.93
N GLU A 269 -10.92 -5.24 -22.16
CA GLU A 269 -11.18 -6.54 -22.73
C GLU A 269 -12.06 -6.47 -23.98
N ARG A 270 -11.99 -7.53 -24.78
CA ARG A 270 -13.02 -7.88 -25.76
C ARG A 270 -13.44 -9.34 -25.51
N PRO A 271 -14.69 -9.59 -25.09
CA PRO A 271 -15.14 -10.94 -24.76
C PRO A 271 -15.19 -11.81 -26.02
N TYR A 272 -14.80 -13.08 -25.90
CA TYR A 272 -14.83 -14.02 -27.02
C TYR A 272 -16.27 -14.45 -27.32
N ARG A 273 -16.64 -14.49 -28.60
CA ARG A 273 -17.99 -14.83 -29.08
C ARG A 273 -18.01 -16.11 -29.91
N GLY A 274 -16.92 -16.88 -29.94
CA GLY A 274 -16.78 -18.06 -30.78
C GLY A 274 -16.31 -17.72 -32.21
N ASN A 275 -15.84 -18.73 -32.94
CA ASN A 275 -15.43 -18.62 -34.35
C ASN A 275 -14.47 -17.45 -34.64
N ASN A 276 -13.49 -17.20 -33.77
CA ASN A 276 -12.53 -16.09 -33.88
C ASN A 276 -13.17 -14.68 -33.85
N LYS A 277 -14.42 -14.56 -33.38
CA LYS A 277 -15.12 -13.28 -33.20
C LYS A 277 -15.01 -12.80 -31.76
N TYR A 278 -14.94 -11.48 -31.60
CA TYR A 278 -14.83 -10.80 -30.32
C TYR A 278 -15.91 -9.72 -30.21
N GLY A 279 -16.36 -9.44 -28.99
CA GLY A 279 -17.31 -8.37 -28.70
C GLY A 279 -16.67 -6.97 -28.74
N SER A 280 -17.44 -5.99 -28.29
CA SER A 280 -16.98 -4.61 -28.10
C SER A 280 -15.86 -4.51 -27.07
N THR A 281 -15.07 -3.45 -27.17
CA THR A 281 -14.10 -3.05 -26.15
C THR A 281 -14.84 -2.63 -24.88
N GLU A 282 -14.49 -3.24 -23.75
CA GLU A 282 -15.09 -3.01 -22.44
C GLU A 282 -13.98 -2.76 -21.40
N VAL A 283 -14.27 -2.00 -20.34
CA VAL A 283 -13.32 -1.82 -19.23
C VAL A 283 -13.29 -3.12 -18.42
N PHE A 284 -12.10 -3.70 -18.29
CA PHE A 284 -11.88 -4.94 -17.54
C PHE A 284 -11.45 -4.67 -16.10
N GLY A 285 -10.50 -3.76 -15.91
CA GLY A 285 -9.90 -3.51 -14.60
C GLY A 285 -9.19 -2.17 -14.52
N ILE A 286 -9.04 -1.68 -13.29
CA ILE A 286 -8.27 -0.48 -12.97
C ILE A 286 -7.07 -0.95 -12.15
N GLY A 287 -5.87 -0.61 -12.61
CA GLY A 287 -4.62 -0.98 -11.95
C GLY A 287 -4.28 -0.08 -10.78
N LEU A 288 -3.04 -0.20 -10.29
CA LEU A 288 -2.57 0.50 -9.09
C LEU A 288 -1.96 1.87 -9.36
N MET A 289 -1.62 2.18 -10.62
CA MET A 289 -1.07 3.49 -10.96
C MET A 289 -2.17 4.55 -10.87
N ASN A 290 -1.86 5.64 -10.15
CA ASN A 290 -2.73 6.79 -9.99
C ASN A 290 -1.89 8.05 -9.71
N GLU A 291 -1.18 8.53 -10.72
CA GLU A 291 -0.23 9.64 -10.59
C GLU A 291 -0.84 10.94 -11.09
N GLN A 292 -0.53 12.08 -10.45
CA GLN A 292 -0.94 13.37 -11.02
C GLN A 292 -0.24 13.59 -12.37
N PHE A 293 -0.98 14.11 -13.35
CA PHE A 293 -0.50 14.33 -14.70
C PHE A 293 -0.71 15.78 -15.10
N ASN A 294 0.24 16.37 -15.82
CA ASN A 294 0.08 17.69 -16.39
C ASN A 294 -0.83 17.61 -17.62
N CYS A 295 -2.06 18.13 -17.52
CA CYS A 295 -3.01 18.11 -18.62
C CYS A 295 -2.46 18.72 -19.92
N ASN A 296 -1.51 19.66 -19.85
CA ASN A 296 -0.92 20.31 -21.02
C ASN A 296 0.09 19.41 -21.76
N ALA A 297 0.53 18.31 -21.14
CA ALA A 297 1.43 17.33 -21.72
C ALA A 297 0.71 16.26 -22.57
N VAL A 298 -0.61 16.37 -22.73
CA VAL A 298 -1.42 15.46 -23.57
C VAL A 298 -1.29 15.75 -25.07
N LYS A 299 -0.56 16.82 -25.45
CA LYS A 299 -0.38 17.27 -26.84
C LYS A 299 0.24 16.23 -27.75
#